data_AF-X1UM92-F1
#
_entry.id   AF-X1UM92-F1
#
_cell.length_a   1.000
_cell.length_b   1.000
_cell.length_c   1.000
_cell.angle_alpha   90.00
_cell.angle_beta   90.00
_cell.angle_gamma   90.00
#
_symmetry.space_group_name_H-M   'P 1'
#
loop_
_entity.id
_entity.type
_entity.pdbx_description
1 polymer ?
#
loop_
_entity_poly.entity_id
_entity_poly.type
_entity_poly.pdbx_seq_one_letter_code
_entity_poly.pdbx_strand_id
1 'polypeptide(L)'
;GLFTNDAYMENYNSLQGTARRKKEEVVAAPTLAILPAMNEKARGELLKKVSVNGFSIEDNGIRITLRPRGAESVAEITIEDEGVNGWRVVSASGSYAGFARGKKRSYFETYINQWAAEAILRSAG
;
A
#
# COMPACT_ATOMS: atom_id res chain seq x y z
N GLY A 1 19.34 -7.57 -7.22
CA GLY A 1 18.00 -8.14 -7.49
C GLY A 1 17.23 -8.09 -6.20
N LEU A 2 16.15 -7.31 -6.15
CA LEU A 2 15.38 -7.08 -4.93
C LEU A 2 14.46 -8.27 -4.63
N PHE A 3 14.76 -8.93 -3.50
CA PHE A 3 13.84 -9.55 -2.55
C PHE A 3 12.89 -10.67 -3.03
N THR A 4 13.43 -11.89 -3.14
CA THR A 4 12.66 -13.11 -2.88
C THR A 4 12.79 -13.45 -1.39
N ASN A 5 11.77 -13.12 -0.60
CA ASN A 5 11.62 -13.63 0.75
C ASN A 5 10.49 -14.66 0.71
N ASP A 6 10.85 -15.92 0.48
CA ASP A 6 9.93 -17.03 0.19
C ASP A 6 8.92 -17.30 1.32
N ALA A 7 9.21 -16.87 2.55
CA ALA A 7 8.29 -16.93 3.68
C ALA A 7 6.97 -16.15 3.46
N TYR A 8 6.95 -15.17 2.55
CA TYR A 8 5.74 -14.40 2.24
C TYR A 8 4.85 -15.06 1.18
N MET A 9 5.42 -15.89 0.29
CA MET A 9 4.65 -16.60 -0.74
C MET A 9 3.81 -17.74 -0.14
N GLU A 10 4.26 -18.37 0.94
CA GLU A 10 3.44 -19.34 1.68
C GLU A 10 2.22 -18.67 2.34
N ASN A 11 2.39 -17.45 2.87
CA ASN A 11 1.29 -16.69 3.43
C ASN A 11 0.38 -16.07 2.34
N TYR A 12 0.91 -15.76 1.16
CA TYR A 12 0.12 -15.28 0.02
C TYR A 12 -0.69 -16.40 -0.65
N ASN A 13 -0.13 -17.61 -0.73
CA ASN A 13 -0.83 -18.80 -1.26
C ASN A 13 -1.88 -19.33 -0.28
N SER A 14 -1.67 -19.20 1.04
CA SER A 14 -2.72 -19.49 2.03
C SER A 14 -3.89 -18.48 1.94
N LEU A 15 -3.62 -17.24 1.53
CA LEU A 15 -4.60 -16.16 1.33
C LEU A 15 -5.36 -16.22 -0.02
N GLN A 16 -4.90 -17.02 -0.99
CA GLN A 16 -5.52 -17.13 -2.33
C GLN A 16 -6.23 -18.45 -2.61
N GLY A 17 -6.45 -19.29 -1.59
CA GLY A 17 -7.52 -20.28 -1.62
C GLY A 17 -7.63 -21.09 -2.92
N THR A 18 -6.56 -21.70 -3.40
CA THR A 18 -6.68 -22.87 -4.30
C THR A 18 -6.90 -24.13 -3.47
N ALA A 19 -7.79 -24.07 -2.48
CA ALA A 19 -8.35 -25.24 -1.83
C ALA A 19 -9.72 -25.46 -2.45
N ARG A 20 -9.81 -26.49 -3.29
CA ARG A 20 -11.03 -27.03 -3.89
C ARG A 20 -12.16 -26.98 -2.86
N ARG A 21 -13.27 -26.32 -3.19
CA ARG A 21 -14.52 -26.40 -2.44
C ARG A 21 -14.87 -27.87 -2.19
N LYS A 22 -14.79 -28.30 -0.93
CA LYS A 22 -15.82 -29.15 -0.36
C LYS A 22 -16.22 -28.54 0.99
N LYS A 23 -17.43 -27.98 0.96
CA LYS A 23 -18.24 -27.44 2.05
C LYS A 23 -17.72 -26.18 2.76
N GLU A 24 -18.45 -25.10 2.48
CA GLU A 24 -18.91 -24.10 3.45
C GLU A 24 -17.92 -23.69 4.54
N GLU A 25 -17.05 -22.74 4.21
CA GLU A 25 -16.60 -21.77 5.20
C GLU A 25 -16.47 -20.43 4.49
N VAL A 26 -17.26 -19.45 4.94
CA VAL A 26 -17.19 -18.07 4.46
C VAL A 26 -15.88 -17.51 5.02
N VAL A 27 -14.79 -17.71 4.29
CA VAL A 27 -13.49 -17.12 4.62
C VAL A 27 -13.61 -15.62 4.38
N ALA A 28 -13.83 -14.88 5.46
CA ALA A 28 -13.75 -13.43 5.45
C ALA A 28 -12.40 -13.00 4.86
N ALA A 29 -12.43 -12.04 3.94
CA ALA A 29 -11.21 -11.33 3.53
C ALA A 29 -10.43 -10.92 4.79
N PRO A 30 -9.09 -10.94 4.79
CA PRO A 30 -8.33 -10.50 5.94
C PRO A 30 -8.80 -9.08 6.26
N THR A 31 -9.51 -8.95 7.37
CA THR A 31 -9.96 -7.67 7.89
C THR A 31 -8.69 -6.85 8.02
N LEU A 32 -8.50 -5.85 7.17
CA LEU A 32 -7.57 -4.77 7.47
C LEU A 32 -8.02 -4.31 8.85
N ALA A 33 -7.25 -4.68 9.89
CA ALA A 33 -7.57 -4.31 11.26
C ALA A 33 -7.82 -2.81 11.20
N ILE A 34 -9.04 -2.37 11.53
CA ILE A 34 -9.48 -0.99 11.38
C ILE A 34 -8.39 -0.12 11.99
N LEU A 35 -7.56 0.49 11.14
CA LEU A 35 -6.43 1.24 11.62
C LEU A 35 -7.00 2.52 12.23
N PRO A 36 -6.52 2.94 13.42
CA PRO A 36 -6.93 4.22 13.96
C PRO A 36 -6.57 5.31 12.94
N ALA A 37 -7.40 6.34 12.86
CA ALA A 37 -7.18 7.46 11.94
C ALA A 37 -5.75 7.99 12.09
N MET A 38 -5.08 8.20 10.95
CA MET A 38 -3.69 8.62 10.93
C MET A 38 -3.54 10.05 11.46
N ASN A 39 -2.80 10.22 12.55
CA ASN A 39 -2.45 11.55 13.07
C ASN A 39 -1.24 12.16 12.35
N GLU A 40 -0.93 13.44 12.60
CA GLU A 40 0.17 14.15 11.94
C GLU A 40 1.55 13.48 12.14
N LYS A 41 1.81 12.91 13.33
CA LYS A 41 3.07 12.20 13.63
C LYS A 41 3.19 10.93 12.79
N ALA A 42 2.14 10.11 12.74
CA ALA A 42 2.06 8.91 11.91
C ALA A 42 2.20 9.26 10.43
N ARG A 43 1.56 10.35 10.00
CA ARG A 43 1.68 10.85 8.62
C ARG A 43 3.12 11.21 8.28
N GLY A 44 3.83 11.93 9.16
CA GLY A 44 5.25 12.22 8.99
C GLY A 44 6.12 10.96 8.85
N GLU A 45 5.87 9.93 9.66
CA GLU A 45 6.57 8.64 9.57
C GLU A 45 6.26 7.88 8.26
N LEU A 46 5.01 7.93 7.78
CA LEU A 46 4.64 7.37 6.48
C LEU A 46 5.41 8.06 5.36
N LEU A 47 5.40 9.40 5.32
CA LEU A 47 6.12 10.16 4.29
C LEU A 47 7.62 9.87 4.31
N LYS A 48 8.21 9.72 5.50
CA LYS A 48 9.61 9.32 5.65
C LYS A 48 9.86 7.92 5.07
N LYS A 49 8.99 6.94 5.37
CA LYS A 49 9.07 5.58 4.83
C LYS A 49 8.97 5.57 3.30
N VAL A 50 8.03 6.34 2.74
CA VAL A 50 7.86 6.51 1.29
C VAL A 50 9.13 7.10 0.64
N SER A 51 9.69 8.15 1.24
CA SER A 51 10.92 8.79 0.77
C SER A 51 12.12 7.83 0.76
N VAL A 52 12.28 7.02 1.81
CA VAL A 52 13.33 6.00 1.92
C VAL A 52 13.17 4.91 0.85
N ASN A 53 11.94 4.57 0.47
CA ASN A 53 11.66 3.62 -0.61
C ASN A 53 11.80 4.21 -2.02
N GLY A 54 12.42 5.39 -2.14
CA GLY A 54 12.83 5.92 -3.44
C GLY A 54 11.80 6.79 -4.15
N PHE A 55 10.80 7.32 -3.43
CA PHE A 55 9.82 8.24 -4.00
C PHE A 55 10.12 9.70 -3.62
N SER A 56 9.96 10.64 -4.56
CA SER A 56 9.66 12.03 -4.22
C SER A 56 8.16 12.17 -3.97
N ILE A 57 7.81 13.13 -3.13
CA ILE A 57 6.49 13.25 -2.53
C ILE A 57 5.99 14.66 -2.79
N GLU A 58 4.80 14.76 -3.36
CA GLU A 58 4.00 15.97 -3.37
C GLU A 58 2.74 15.72 -2.56
N ASP A 59 2.47 16.59 -1.61
CA ASP A 59 1.47 16.37 -0.59
C ASP A 59 0.56 17.60 -0.47
N ASN A 60 -0.74 17.39 -0.67
CA ASN A 60 -1.76 18.43 -0.58
C ASN A 60 -2.75 18.22 0.58
N GLY A 61 -2.37 17.41 1.57
CA GLY A 61 -3.20 17.06 2.73
C GLY A 61 -4.06 15.81 2.50
N ILE A 62 -4.95 15.86 1.50
CA ILE A 62 -5.91 14.78 1.20
C ILE A 62 -5.31 13.70 0.29
N ARG A 63 -4.44 14.12 -0.63
CA ARG A 63 -3.78 13.27 -1.61
C ARG A 63 -2.28 13.42 -1.53
N ILE A 64 -1.61 12.31 -1.84
CA ILE A 64 -0.17 12.27 -1.98
C ILE A 64 0.16 11.77 -3.38
N THR A 65 0.95 12.53 -4.13
CA THR A 65 1.51 12.11 -5.40
C THR A 65 2.95 11.64 -5.20
N LEU A 66 3.21 10.42 -5.64
CA LEU A 66 4.46 9.70 -5.50
C LEU A 66 5.15 9.60 -6.85
N ARG A 67 6.38 10.11 -6.96
CA ARG A 67 7.18 9.98 -8.19
C ARG A 67 8.46 9.19 -7.92
N PRO A 68 8.76 8.13 -8.68
CA PRO A 68 9.97 7.35 -8.46
C PRO A 68 11.20 8.21 -8.75
N ARG A 69 12.20 8.14 -7.87
CA ARG A 69 13.49 8.81 -8.07
C ARG A 69 14.33 7.97 -9.02
N GLY A 70 14.79 8.57 -10.13
CA GLY A 70 15.96 8.06 -10.84
C GLY A 70 15.82 7.64 -12.31
N ALA A 71 14.69 7.85 -13.01
CA ALA A 71 14.73 7.66 -14.47
C ALA A 71 13.62 8.31 -15.31
N GLU A 72 12.42 8.55 -14.77
CA GLU A 72 11.28 8.96 -15.59
C GLU A 72 10.52 10.13 -14.97
N SER A 73 10.50 11.28 -15.65
CA SER A 73 9.85 12.51 -15.19
C SER A 73 8.32 12.44 -15.22
N VAL A 74 7.75 11.42 -15.86
CA VAL A 74 6.31 11.27 -16.12
C VAL A 74 5.65 10.13 -15.36
N ALA A 75 6.41 9.33 -14.60
CA ALA A 75 5.83 8.27 -13.78
C ALA A 75 5.34 8.85 -12.45
N GLU A 76 4.07 8.64 -12.12
CA GLU A 76 3.51 9.01 -10.83
C GLU A 76 2.39 8.08 -10.40
N ILE A 77 2.19 7.96 -9.08
CA ILE A 77 1.03 7.33 -8.46
C ILE A 77 0.45 8.33 -7.46
N THR A 78 -0.83 8.61 -7.56
CA THR A 78 -1.56 9.41 -6.58
C THR A 78 -2.36 8.48 -5.68
N ILE A 79 -2.15 8.64 -4.38
CA ILE A 79 -2.91 7.96 -3.34
C ILE A 79 -3.79 8.96 -2.58
N GLU A 80 -4.89 8.47 -2.05
CA GLU A 80 -5.86 9.23 -1.26
C GLU A 80 -6.14 8.49 0.05
N ASP A 81 -6.23 9.23 1.15
CA ASP A 81 -6.59 8.70 2.45
C ASP A 81 -8.12 8.50 2.54
N GLU A 82 -8.56 7.26 2.70
CA GLU A 82 -9.96 6.89 2.95
C GLU A 82 -10.25 6.68 4.45
N GLY A 83 -9.40 7.23 5.33
CA GLY A 83 -9.54 7.18 6.77
C GLY A 83 -9.36 5.75 7.29
N VAL A 84 -10.43 5.19 7.87
CA VAL A 84 -10.41 3.83 8.45
C VAL A 84 -10.17 2.72 7.41
N ASN A 85 -10.41 3.00 6.13
CA ASN A 85 -10.16 2.08 5.03
C ASN A 85 -8.70 2.14 4.53
N GLY A 86 -7.90 3.05 5.07
CA GLY A 86 -6.50 3.24 4.68
C GLY A 86 -6.35 4.03 3.38
N TRP A 87 -5.22 3.80 2.70
CA TRP A 87 -4.82 4.51 1.50
C TRP A 87 -5.23 3.76 0.25
N ARG A 88 -5.88 4.44 -0.69
CA ARG A 88 -6.19 3.91 -2.01
C ARG A 88 -5.39 4.59 -3.10
N VAL A 89 -5.17 3.91 -4.22
CA VAL A 89 -4.65 4.53 -5.44
C VAL A 89 -5.81 5.13 -6.23
N VAL A 90 -5.73 6.43 -6.55
CA VAL A 90 -6.75 7.13 -7.35
C VAL A 90 -6.31 7.39 -8.78
N SER A 91 -5.02 7.51 -9.03
CA SER A 91 -4.46 7.65 -10.37
C SER A 91 -3.03 7.14 -10.45
N ALA A 92 -2.61 6.72 -11.64
CA ALA A 92 -1.22 6.44 -11.94
C ALA A 92 -0.95 6.72 -13.42
N SER A 93 0.26 7.16 -13.75
CA SER A 93 0.64 7.54 -15.12
C SER A 93 2.09 7.16 -15.45
N GLY A 94 2.52 7.41 -16.69
CA GLY A 94 3.83 6.97 -17.19
C GLY A 94 3.99 5.46 -17.18
N SER A 95 5.20 4.97 -16.88
CA SER A 95 5.45 3.53 -16.69
C SER A 95 4.62 2.90 -15.55
N TYR A 96 4.04 3.73 -14.67
CA TYR A 96 3.27 3.29 -13.51
C TYR A 96 1.76 3.26 -13.79
N ALA A 97 1.29 3.58 -15.00
CA ALA A 97 -0.13 3.57 -15.37
C ALA A 97 -0.85 2.24 -15.06
N GLY A 98 -0.12 1.11 -15.06
CA GLY A 98 -0.64 -0.19 -14.66
C GLY A 98 -1.11 -0.26 -13.20
N PHE A 99 -0.60 0.58 -12.31
CA PHE A 99 -0.97 0.65 -10.90
C PHE A 99 -2.32 1.34 -10.65
N ALA A 100 -2.95 1.94 -11.67
CA ALA A 100 -4.29 2.52 -11.53
C ALA A 100 -5.42 1.46 -11.52
N ARG A 101 -5.14 0.19 -11.90
CA ARG A 101 -6.18 -0.84 -12.04
C ARG A 101 -5.71 -2.27 -11.74
N GLY A 102 -6.69 -3.12 -11.42
CA GLY A 102 -6.52 -4.57 -11.30
C GLY A 102 -5.48 -4.98 -10.25
N LYS A 103 -4.79 -6.09 -10.50
CA LYS A 103 -3.87 -6.71 -9.53
C LYS A 103 -2.68 -5.83 -9.15
N LYS A 104 -2.16 -5.02 -10.08
CA LYS A 104 -1.04 -4.10 -9.80
C LYS A 104 -1.45 -3.01 -8.81
N ARG A 105 -2.65 -2.46 -8.96
CA ARG A 105 -3.25 -1.52 -8.00
C ARG A 105 -3.32 -2.13 -6.62
N SER A 106 -4.00 -3.27 -6.49
CA SER A 106 -4.18 -3.94 -5.20
C SER A 106 -2.84 -4.30 -4.56
N TYR A 107 -1.86 -4.73 -5.36
CA TYR A 107 -0.51 -4.98 -4.88
C TYR A 107 0.12 -3.73 -4.26
N PHE A 108 0.08 -2.58 -4.94
CA PHE A 108 0.64 -1.33 -4.41
C PHE A 108 -0.12 -0.81 -3.19
N GLU A 109 -1.46 -0.89 -3.21
CA GLU A 109 -2.31 -0.54 -2.06
C GLU A 109 -1.94 -1.36 -0.82
N THR A 110 -1.59 -2.64 -0.97
CA THR A 110 -1.10 -3.45 0.15
C THR A 110 0.20 -2.88 0.76
N TYR A 111 1.18 -2.48 -0.06
CA TYR A 111 2.45 -1.93 0.46
C TYR A 111 2.25 -0.61 1.18
N ILE A 112 1.50 0.31 0.59
CA ILE A 112 1.30 1.63 1.20
C ILE A 112 0.54 1.52 2.51
N ASN A 113 -0.46 0.62 2.59
CA ASN A 113 -1.21 0.38 3.83
C ASN A 113 -0.38 -0.35 4.89
N GLN A 114 0.53 -1.24 4.48
CA GLN A 114 1.51 -1.81 5.41
C GLN A 114 2.40 -0.72 6.00
N TRP A 115 2.93 0.19 5.17
CA TRP A 115 3.74 1.32 5.65
C TRP A 115 2.94 2.26 6.55
N ALA A 116 1.66 2.48 6.24
CA ALA A 116 0.76 3.27 7.06
C ALA A 116 0.56 2.65 8.45
N ALA A 117 0.33 1.33 8.52
CA ALA A 117 0.22 0.61 9.79
C ALA A 117 1.52 0.71 10.61
N GLU A 118 2.68 0.49 9.98
CA GLU A 118 3.99 0.65 10.64
C GLU A 118 4.18 2.07 11.19
N ALA A 119 3.77 3.09 10.43
CA ALA A 119 3.90 4.49 10.81
C ALA A 119 2.99 4.86 12.00
N ILE A 120 1.75 4.37 12.00
CA ILE A 120 0.82 4.52 13.12
C ILE A 120 1.42 3.91 14.39
N LEU A 121 1.91 2.67 14.32
CA LEU A 121 2.52 1.99 15.47
C LEU A 121 3.75 2.73 15.99
N ARG A 122 4.63 3.20 15.09
CA ARG A 122 5.82 4.00 15.47
C ARG A 122 5.47 5.34 16.10
N SER A 123 4.35 5.94 15.70
CA SER A 123 3.93 7.22 16.24
C SER A 123 3.36 7.13 17.66
N ALA A 124 2.87 5.95 18.06
CA ALA A 124 2.28 5.71 19.38
C ALA A 124 3.34 5.52 20.49
N GLY A 125 4.58 5.19 20.11
CA GLY A 125 5.76 5.18 21.00
C GLY A 125 6.46 6.53 21.03
#